data_AF-A0A261RDT3-F1
#
_entry.id   AF-A0A261RDT3-F1
#
_cell.length_a   1.000
_cell.length_b   1.000
_cell.length_c   1.000
_cell.angle_alpha   90.00
_cell.angle_beta   90.00
_cell.angle_gamma   90.00
#
_symmetry.space_group_name_H-M   'P 1'
#
loop_
_entity.id
_entity.type
_entity.pdbx_description
1 polymer ?
#
loop_
_entity_poly.entity_id
_entity_poly.type
_entity_poly.pdbx_seq_one_letter_code
_entity_poly.pdbx_strand_id
1 'polypeptide(L)'
;MHRNNDVYKGFRLTAKVARDLPAPDDGGTPVFRAVVCVAPASLQPADGDEYPIPRFVDGGYVYSPAEAVHAAVAHGREIVDALSGVRLAVS
;
A
#
# COMPACT_ATOMS: atom_id res chain seq x y z
N MET A 1 5.07 -10.74 -8.65
CA MET A 1 5.46 -9.60 -7.78
C MET A 1 4.94 -8.32 -8.39
N HIS A 2 4.26 -7.48 -7.61
CA HIS A 2 3.71 -6.22 -8.11
C HIS A 2 4.81 -5.14 -8.15
N ARG A 3 4.83 -4.33 -9.21
CA ARG A 3 5.77 -3.20 -9.31
C ARG A 3 5.19 -2.00 -8.57
N ASN A 4 6.07 -1.21 -7.97
CA ASN A 4 5.67 0.06 -7.40
C ASN A 4 5.20 0.99 -8.53
N ASN A 5 4.21 1.83 -8.26
CA ASN A 5 3.69 2.82 -9.19
C ASN A 5 2.87 2.22 -10.36
N ASP A 6 2.14 1.15 -10.08
CA ASP A 6 1.30 0.42 -11.06
C ASP A 6 -0.03 1.15 -11.27
N VAL A 7 -0.50 1.27 -12.51
CA VAL A 7 -1.77 1.92 -12.82
C VAL A 7 -2.84 0.85 -13.06
N TYR A 8 -3.82 0.79 -12.16
CA TYR A 8 -4.94 -0.14 -12.17
C TYR A 8 -6.28 0.61 -12.31
N LYS A 9 -7.09 0.28 -13.33
CA LYS A 9 -8.41 0.90 -13.61
C LYS A 9 -8.41 2.45 -13.63
N GLY A 10 -7.32 3.06 -14.06
CA GLY A 10 -7.17 4.53 -14.07
C GLY A 10 -6.80 5.12 -12.71
N PHE A 11 -6.37 4.30 -11.75
CA PHE A 11 -5.80 4.72 -10.47
C PHE A 11 -4.36 4.23 -10.37
N ARG A 12 -3.47 5.08 -9.86
CA ARG A 12 -2.06 4.85 -9.64
C ARG A 12 -1.84 4.37 -8.22
N LEU A 13 -1.29 3.18 -8.09
CA LEU A 13 -0.99 2.50 -6.84
C LEU A 13 0.48 2.69 -6.50
N THR A 14 0.76 3.52 -5.50
CA THR A 14 2.12 3.78 -5.03
C THR A 14 2.31 3.14 -3.67
N ALA A 15 3.20 2.17 -3.57
CA ALA A 15 3.62 1.59 -2.30
C ALA A 15 4.71 2.47 -1.67
N LYS A 16 4.43 3.02 -0.48
CA LYS A 16 5.42 3.66 0.37
C LYS A 16 5.84 2.69 1.46
N VAL A 17 7.07 2.20 1.40
CA VAL A 17 7.62 1.29 2.41
C VAL A 17 8.40 2.10 3.44
N ALA A 18 8.04 1.97 4.70
CA ALA A 18 8.76 2.50 5.84
C ALA A 18 9.43 1.33 6.58
N ARG A 19 10.73 1.44 6.83
CA ARG A 19 11.42 0.53 7.77
C ARG A 19 11.18 1.05 9.17
N ASP A 20 10.63 0.21 10.03
CA ASP A 20 10.45 0.50 11.45
C ASP A 20 11.58 -0.23 12.17
N LEU A 21 12.53 0.53 12.71
CA LEU A 21 13.65 -0.02 13.46
C LEU A 21 13.27 -0.02 14.94
N PRO A 22 13.16 -1.17 15.61
CA PRO A 22 13.61 -1.21 16.98
C PRO A 22 15.15 -1.29 16.96
N ALA A 23 15.83 -0.39 17.68
CA ALA A 23 17.23 -0.54 18.04
C ALA A 23 17.43 -0.01 19.46
N PRO A 24 18.36 -0.53 20.27
CA PRO A 24 18.87 -1.91 20.38
C PRO A 24 18.77 -2.45 21.83
N ASP A 25 18.50 -3.74 22.02
CA ASP A 25 19.03 -4.51 23.18
C ASP A 25 19.04 -6.03 22.88
N ASP A 26 18.08 -6.52 22.11
CA ASP A 26 17.93 -7.95 21.82
C ASP A 26 17.77 -8.23 20.31
N GLY A 27 18.85 -8.13 19.52
CA GLY A 27 18.97 -8.78 18.19
C GLY A 27 17.77 -8.74 17.23
N GLY A 28 16.90 -7.73 17.31
CA GLY A 28 15.59 -7.71 16.68
C GLY A 28 15.69 -7.54 15.17
N THR A 29 15.21 -8.52 14.42
CA THR A 29 15.14 -8.50 12.96
C THR A 29 14.44 -7.22 12.45
N PRO A 30 14.97 -6.53 11.43
CA PRO A 30 14.41 -5.28 10.92
C PRO A 30 13.01 -5.53 10.35
N VAL A 31 12.04 -4.76 10.84
CA VAL A 31 10.65 -4.87 10.40
C VAL A 31 10.31 -3.77 9.40
N PHE A 32 9.56 -4.12 8.38
CA PHE A 32 9.13 -3.23 7.31
C PHE A 32 7.61 -3.15 7.34
N ARG A 33 7.11 -1.92 7.22
CA ARG A 33 5.70 -1.60 7.05
C ARG A 33 5.52 -0.91 5.71
N ALA A 34 4.38 -1.08 5.08
CA ALA A 34 4.04 -0.32 3.89
C ALA A 34 2.67 0.34 4.03
N VAL A 35 2.52 1.43 3.30
CA VAL A 35 1.23 2.10 3.07
C VAL A 35 1.04 2.21 1.56
N VAL A 36 -0.21 2.14 1.11
CA VAL A 36 -0.54 2.30 -0.31
C VAL A 36 -1.18 3.64 -0.54
N CYS A 37 -0.60 4.46 -1.41
CA CYS A 37 -1.26 5.63 -1.95
C CYS A 37 -2.07 5.22 -3.17
N VAL A 38 -3.35 5.55 -3.15
CA VAL A 38 -4.25 5.40 -4.30
C VAL A 38 -4.56 6.80 -4.80
N ALA A 39 -4.01 7.15 -5.97
CA ALA A 39 -4.31 8.41 -6.65
C ALA A 39 -5.00 8.12 -7.98
N PRO A 40 -5.97 8.91 -8.46
CA PRO A 40 -6.41 8.83 -9.84
C PRO A 40 -5.22 9.07 -10.79
N ALA A 41 -5.15 8.39 -11.93
CA ALA A 41 -4.09 8.60 -12.91
C ALA A 41 -4.11 10.02 -13.52
N SER A 42 -5.26 10.70 -13.43
CA SER A 42 -5.42 12.10 -13.79
C SER A 42 -4.94 13.09 -12.72
N LEU A 43 -4.69 12.62 -11.49
CA LEU A 43 -4.25 13.43 -10.36
C LEU A 43 -2.80 13.12 -9.99
N GLN A 44 -2.12 14.09 -9.38
CA GLN A 44 -0.75 13.89 -8.93
C GLN A 44 -0.72 12.88 -7.77
N PRO A 45 0.33 12.05 -7.66
CA PRO A 45 0.46 11.10 -6.55
C PRO A 45 0.42 11.75 -5.15
N ALA A 46 0.74 13.05 -5.07
CA ALA A 46 0.72 13.84 -3.84
C ALA A 46 -0.69 14.16 -3.33
N ASP A 47 -1.69 14.11 -4.21
CA ASP A 47 -3.12 14.27 -3.88
C ASP A 47 -3.84 12.92 -3.80
N GLY A 48 -3.08 11.81 -3.82
CA GLY A 48 -3.64 10.48 -3.60
C GLY A 48 -3.98 10.25 -2.13
N ASP A 49 -5.02 9.46 -1.88
CA ASP A 49 -5.33 9.01 -0.53
C ASP A 49 -4.34 7.94 -0.07
N GLU A 50 -3.82 8.11 1.13
CA GLU A 50 -2.93 7.17 1.79
C GLU A 50 -3.72 6.18 2.63
N TYR A 51 -3.68 4.92 2.23
CA TYR A 51 -4.32 3.82 2.93
C TYR A 51 -3.28 2.98 3.65
N PRO A 52 -3.31 2.93 5.00
CA PRO A 52 -2.49 2.01 5.73
C PRO A 52 -3.03 0.59 5.53
N ILE A 53 -2.12 -0.37 5.34
CA ILE A 53 -2.54 -1.76 5.07
C ILE A 53 -2.94 -2.37 6.42
N PRO A 54 -4.14 -2.94 6.56
CA PRO A 54 -4.64 -3.45 7.84
C PRO A 54 -3.69 -4.49 8.45
N ARG A 55 -3.00 -5.27 7.62
CA ARG A 55 -1.95 -6.21 8.05
C ARG A 55 -0.82 -5.55 8.83
N PHE A 56 -0.45 -4.30 8.53
CA PHE A 56 0.58 -3.56 9.26
C PHE A 56 0.03 -2.71 10.43
N VAL A 57 -1.27 -2.38 10.38
CA VAL A 57 -1.97 -1.66 11.45
C VAL A 57 -2.28 -2.58 12.64
N ASP A 58 -2.62 -3.83 12.37
CA ASP A 58 -2.90 -4.86 13.37
C ASP A 58 -1.66 -5.30 14.18
N GLY A 59 -0.48 -4.74 13.88
CA GLY A 59 0.80 -5.12 14.48
C GLY A 59 1.58 -6.14 13.67
N GLY A 60 1.06 -6.56 12.51
CA GLY A 60 1.85 -7.35 11.57
C GLY A 60 2.97 -6.54 10.93
N TYR A 61 4.01 -7.23 10.50
CA TYR A 61 5.15 -6.66 9.82
C TYR A 61 5.73 -7.69 8.84
N VAL A 62 6.54 -7.21 7.91
CA VAL A 62 7.28 -8.09 7.01
C VAL A 62 8.77 -7.83 7.15
N TYR A 63 9.56 -8.83 6.84
CA TYR A 63 11.03 -8.74 6.86
C TYR A 63 11.60 -8.37 5.49
N SER A 64 10.76 -8.34 4.46
CA SER A 64 11.14 -8.08 3.08
C SER A 64 10.43 -6.83 2.54
N PRO A 65 11.16 -5.83 2.02
CA PRO A 65 10.52 -4.65 1.40
C PRO A 65 9.70 -5.05 0.16
N ALA A 66 10.09 -6.10 -0.55
CA ALA A 66 9.34 -6.63 -1.70
C ALA A 66 7.96 -7.18 -1.30
N GLU A 67 7.86 -7.86 -0.15
CA GLU A 67 6.57 -8.30 0.40
C GLU A 67 5.73 -7.11 0.82
N ALA A 68 6.35 -6.08 1.40
CA ALA A 68 5.67 -4.86 1.82
C ALA A 68 5.03 -4.15 0.61
N VAL A 69 5.79 -3.99 -0.48
CA VAL A 69 5.29 -3.46 -1.76
C VAL A 69 4.17 -4.34 -2.33
N HIS A 70 4.37 -5.67 -2.32
CA HIS A 70 3.37 -6.58 -2.85
C HIS A 70 2.03 -6.47 -2.10
N ALA A 71 2.07 -6.45 -0.76
CA ALA A 71 0.90 -6.27 0.09
C ALA A 71 0.24 -4.90 -0.13
N ALA A 72 1.03 -3.84 -0.28
CA ALA A 72 0.53 -2.50 -0.57
C ALA A 72 -0.22 -2.44 -1.89
N VAL A 73 0.39 -2.92 -2.97
CA VAL A 73 -0.26 -2.90 -4.29
C VAL A 73 -1.46 -3.83 -4.33
N ALA A 74 -1.39 -5.02 -3.70
CA ALA A 74 -2.53 -5.93 -3.61
C ALA A 74 -3.72 -5.24 -2.93
N HIS A 75 -3.50 -4.63 -1.76
CA HIS A 75 -4.54 -3.91 -1.03
C HIS A 75 -5.06 -2.69 -1.80
N GLY A 76 -4.16 -1.94 -2.46
CA GLY A 76 -4.53 -0.83 -3.32
C GLY A 76 -5.46 -1.24 -4.46
N ARG A 77 -5.26 -2.43 -5.05
CA ARG A 77 -6.16 -2.97 -6.07
C ARG A 77 -7.54 -3.28 -5.50
N GLU A 78 -7.63 -3.83 -4.29
CA GLU A 78 -8.90 -4.07 -3.60
C GLU A 78 -9.64 -2.75 -3.34
N ILE A 79 -8.93 -1.70 -2.90
CA ILE A 79 -9.50 -0.36 -2.70
C ILE A 79 -10.03 0.21 -4.02
N VAL A 80 -9.23 0.15 -5.09
CA VAL A 80 -9.65 0.62 -6.42
C VAL A 80 -10.82 -0.19 -6.97
N ASP A 81 -10.86 -1.49 -6.71
CA ASP A 81 -11.96 -2.34 -7.12
C ASP A 81 -13.24 -1.98 -6.35
N ALA A 82 -13.15 -1.76 -5.04
CA ALA A 82 -14.25 -1.26 -4.22
C ALA A 82 -14.72 0.13 -4.68
N LEU A 83 -13.80 1.06 -4.96
CA LEU A 83 -14.11 2.40 -5.49
C LEU A 83 -14.74 2.34 -6.89
N SER A 84 -14.25 1.46 -7.77
CA SER A 84 -14.81 1.28 -9.11
C SER A 84 -16.18 0.57 -9.06
N GLY A 85 -16.34 -0.41 -8.17
CA GLY A 85 -17.58 -1.13 -7.95
C GLY A 85 -18.66 -0.23 -7.36
N VAL A 86 -18.30 0.65 -6.41
CA VAL A 86 -19.24 1.65 -5.88
C VAL A 86 -19.69 2.63 -6.96
N ARG A 87 -18.78 3.02 -7.87
CA ARG A 87 -19.11 3.95 -8.97
C ARG A 87 -20.06 3.35 -10.01
N LEU A 88 -20.10 2.03 -10.15
CA LEU A 88 -21.04 1.32 -11.03
C LEU A 88 -22.42 1.09 -10.37
N ALA A 89 -22.53 1.16 -9.05
CA ALA A 89 -23.80 0.92 -8.33
C ALA A 89 -24.71 2.16 -8.24
N VAL A 90 -24.25 3.34 -8.65
CA VAL A 90 -25.02 4.60 -8.60
C VAL A 90 -25.51 5.05 -9.99
N SER A 91 -25.64 4.11 -10.94
CA SER A 91 -26.12 4.39 -12.31
C SER A 91 -27.60 4.09 -12.48
#